data_AF-A0A1U7V6P7-F1
#
_entry.id   AF-A0A1U7V6P7-F1
#
_cell.length_a   1.000
_cell.length_b   1.000
_cell.length_c   1.000
_cell.angle_alpha   90.00
_cell.angle_beta   90.00
_cell.angle_gamma   90.00
#
_symmetry.space_group_name_H-M   'P 1'
#
loop_
_entity.id
_entity.type
_entity.pdbx_description
1 polymer ?
#
loop_
_entity_poly.entity_id
_entity_poly.type
_entity_poly.pdbx_seq_one_letter_code
_entity_poly.pdbx_strand_id
1 'polypeptide(L)'
;KSADWKAAKTYRERGQIYEGKVEGFNGGGLLIRFYSLVGFLPFPQMSPYYSCKEPQKTIQEIARDLTGSVLSVKVIQADEDKRRLIFSEKDASWLKFSNQINVGDIFQARVGSVEDYGAFVHLRFPDGSYHLTGLVHVSEVSWDLVHDVRDILTEGDDVRVKIINIDREKSRITLSIKQLEEDPLLETLDKVIHKEASVDTNSLDSDGNFVIEPLPGLETIIEELMQEDGIYDVTITRQGFEKRVVSQDLQLWLSNAPASGDQFTLLARAGRQVQEIQLTTSLNQEGIKRALQRVLERVP
;
A
#
# COMPACT_ATOMS: atom_id res chain seq x y z
N LYS A 1 11.90 -37.41 -30.07
CA LYS A 1 12.89 -36.32 -29.90
C LYS A 1 12.50 -35.04 -30.64
N SER A 2 12.42 -34.98 -31.98
CA SER A 2 11.98 -33.72 -32.66
C SER A 2 10.49 -33.40 -32.41
N ALA A 3 9.63 -34.41 -32.25
CA ALA A 3 8.23 -34.21 -31.87
C ALA A 3 8.06 -33.55 -30.48
N ASP A 4 8.89 -33.94 -29.51
CA ASP A 4 8.86 -33.37 -28.16
C ASP A 4 9.32 -31.89 -28.15
N TRP A 5 10.27 -31.52 -29.00
CA TRP A 5 10.70 -30.12 -29.17
C TRP A 5 9.62 -29.26 -29.86
N LYS A 6 8.92 -29.84 -30.85
CA LYS A 6 7.75 -29.19 -31.44
C LYS A 6 6.66 -28.98 -30.40
N ALA A 7 6.39 -29.99 -29.57
CA ALA A 7 5.46 -29.85 -28.45
C ALA A 7 5.90 -28.73 -27.49
N ALA A 8 7.16 -28.70 -27.06
CA ALA A 8 7.68 -27.63 -26.21
C ALA A 8 7.52 -26.22 -26.82
N LYS A 9 7.78 -26.07 -28.12
CA LYS A 9 7.54 -24.82 -28.86
C LYS A 9 6.05 -24.45 -28.86
N THR A 10 5.16 -25.41 -29.11
CA THR A 10 3.71 -25.19 -29.05
C THR A 10 3.24 -24.80 -27.65
N TYR A 11 3.78 -25.41 -26.58
CA TYR A 11 3.46 -25.03 -25.20
C TYR A 11 3.92 -23.60 -24.89
N ARG A 12 5.08 -23.18 -25.41
CA ARG A 12 5.56 -21.79 -25.31
C ARG A 12 4.62 -20.82 -26.02
N GLU A 13 4.27 -21.11 -27.28
CA GLU A 13 3.40 -20.25 -28.10
C GLU A 13 1.98 -20.14 -27.54
N ARG A 14 1.43 -21.25 -27.03
CA ARG A 14 0.12 -21.27 -26.38
C ARG A 14 0.13 -20.76 -24.95
N GLY A 15 1.31 -20.57 -24.35
CA GLY A 15 1.47 -20.23 -22.94
C GLY A 15 0.85 -21.25 -21.98
N GLN A 16 0.82 -22.52 -22.37
CA GLN A 16 0.13 -23.57 -21.61
C GLN A 16 0.97 -24.04 -20.42
N ILE A 17 0.29 -24.34 -19.32
CA ILE A 17 0.91 -24.88 -18.10
C ILE A 17 1.11 -26.39 -18.28
N TYR A 18 2.28 -26.87 -17.90
CA TYR A 18 2.67 -28.26 -17.93
C TYR A 18 2.97 -28.74 -16.51
N GLU A 19 2.44 -29.89 -16.13
CA GLU A 19 2.74 -30.51 -14.84
C GLU A 19 3.87 -31.51 -15.01
N GLY A 20 5.06 -31.11 -14.57
CA GLY A 20 6.29 -31.88 -14.76
C GLY A 20 6.82 -32.45 -13.46
N LYS A 21 7.25 -33.71 -13.49
CA LYS A 21 7.93 -34.35 -12.36
C LYS A 21 9.39 -33.88 -12.30
N VAL A 22 9.84 -33.48 -11.12
CA VAL A 22 11.24 -33.15 -10.85
C VAL A 22 12.05 -34.44 -10.82
N GLU A 23 12.99 -34.59 -11.74
CA GLU A 23 13.93 -35.71 -11.76
C GLU A 23 15.14 -35.50 -10.86
N GLY A 24 15.52 -34.25 -10.64
CA GLY A 24 16.66 -33.90 -9.80
C GLY A 24 16.90 -32.41 -9.77
N PHE A 25 18.06 -32.02 -9.25
CA PHE A 25 18.49 -30.64 -9.15
C PHE A 25 19.97 -30.52 -9.48
N ASN A 26 20.40 -29.32 -9.84
CA ASN A 26 21.80 -28.96 -10.00
C ASN A 26 22.09 -27.69 -9.17
N GLY A 27 23.33 -27.18 -9.24
CA GLY A 27 23.74 -26.00 -8.47
C GLY A 27 23.01 -24.69 -8.82
N GLY A 28 22.18 -24.66 -9.87
CA GLY A 28 21.46 -23.46 -10.31
C GLY A 28 19.94 -23.62 -10.47
N GLY A 29 19.37 -24.81 -10.28
CA GLY A 29 17.93 -25.05 -10.50
C GLY A 29 17.52 -26.52 -10.46
N LEU A 30 16.23 -26.77 -10.75
CA LEU A 30 15.66 -28.11 -10.87
C LEU A 30 15.67 -28.63 -12.30
N LEU A 31 15.75 -29.95 -12.44
CA LEU A 31 15.58 -30.68 -13.69
C LEU A 31 14.18 -31.28 -13.71
N ILE A 32 13.37 -30.85 -14.67
CA ILE A 32 11.97 -31.27 -14.80
C ILE A 32 11.84 -32.08 -16.09
N ARG A 33 11.24 -33.25 -15.98
CA ARG A 33 10.97 -34.11 -17.14
C ARG A 33 9.78 -33.58 -17.92
N PHE A 34 9.96 -33.43 -19.23
CA PHE A 34 8.95 -33.01 -20.19
C PHE A 34 8.88 -34.03 -21.32
N TYR A 35 7.91 -34.94 -21.25
CA TYR A 35 7.84 -36.12 -22.12
C TYR A 35 9.19 -36.87 -22.17
N SER A 36 9.85 -36.90 -23.34
CA SER A 36 11.16 -37.53 -23.54
C SER A 36 12.35 -36.58 -23.34
N LEU A 37 12.10 -35.33 -22.99
CA LEU A 37 13.10 -34.27 -22.79
C LEU A 37 13.25 -33.97 -21.29
N VAL A 38 14.40 -33.40 -20.95
CA VAL A 38 14.65 -32.82 -19.63
C VAL A 38 14.86 -31.33 -19.83
N GLY A 39 14.08 -30.52 -19.11
CA GLY A 39 14.28 -29.09 -19.06
C GLY A 39 14.72 -28.63 -17.68
N PHE A 40 15.08 -27.36 -17.63
CA PHE A 40 15.73 -26.74 -16.49
C PHE A 40 14.85 -25.61 -15.94
N LEU A 41 14.58 -25.65 -14.64
CA LEU A 41 13.89 -24.60 -13.91
C LEU A 41 14.90 -23.89 -13.01
N PRO A 42 15.40 -22.70 -13.37
CA PRO A 42 16.36 -21.96 -12.57
C PRO A 42 15.73 -21.48 -11.25
N PHE A 43 16.49 -21.41 -10.17
CA PHE A 43 15.98 -21.00 -8.84
C PHE A 43 15.24 -19.65 -8.84
N PRO A 44 15.68 -18.59 -9.56
CA PRO A 44 14.93 -17.34 -9.62
C PRO A 44 13.53 -17.45 -10.24
N GLN A 45 13.26 -18.54 -10.99
CA GLN A 45 11.96 -18.81 -11.62
C GLN A 45 11.11 -19.83 -10.84
N MET A 46 11.60 -20.32 -9.70
CA MET A 46 10.80 -21.07 -8.72
C MET A 46 9.80 -20.16 -8.04
N SER A 47 8.71 -20.75 -7.54
CA SER A 47 7.76 -20.03 -6.70
C SER A 47 8.44 -19.49 -5.44
N PRO A 48 8.19 -18.22 -5.06
CA PRO A 48 8.70 -17.66 -3.80
C PRO A 48 8.06 -18.31 -2.56
N TYR A 49 7.02 -19.14 -2.74
CA TYR A 49 6.38 -19.91 -1.67
C TYR A 49 7.38 -20.67 -0.79
N TYR A 50 8.31 -21.41 -1.40
CA TYR A 50 9.23 -22.26 -0.64
C TYR A 50 10.21 -21.42 0.18
N SER A 51 10.73 -20.34 -0.42
CA SER A 51 11.65 -19.41 0.25
C SER A 51 10.97 -18.62 1.37
N CYS A 52 9.69 -18.28 1.24
CA CYS A 52 8.92 -17.64 2.30
C CYS A 52 8.52 -18.60 3.43
N LYS A 53 8.24 -19.88 3.11
CA LYS A 53 7.82 -20.87 4.11
C LYS A 53 8.97 -21.31 5.01
N GLU A 54 10.16 -21.49 4.43
CA GLU A 54 11.33 -22.02 5.14
C GLU A 54 12.57 -21.14 4.87
N PRO A 55 12.60 -19.91 5.42
CA PRO A 55 13.72 -18.98 5.21
C PRO A 55 15.06 -19.47 5.77
N GLN A 56 15.04 -20.51 6.62
CA GLN A 56 16.23 -21.09 7.27
C GLN A 56 16.93 -22.17 6.41
N LYS A 57 16.26 -22.71 5.38
CA LYS A 57 16.83 -23.77 4.54
C LYS A 57 17.59 -23.18 3.35
N THR A 58 18.72 -23.78 3.01
CA THR A 58 19.43 -23.41 1.79
C THR A 58 18.59 -23.80 0.56
N ILE A 59 18.66 -23.01 -0.52
CA ILE A 59 17.93 -23.25 -1.78
C ILE A 59 18.18 -24.68 -2.33
N GLN A 60 19.37 -25.24 -2.08
CA GLN A 60 19.73 -26.61 -2.44
C GLN A 60 18.98 -27.68 -1.62
N GLU A 61 18.69 -27.42 -0.34
CA GLU A 61 17.93 -28.34 0.49
C GLU A 61 16.46 -28.37 0.10
N ILE A 62 15.90 -27.20 -0.20
CA ILE A 62 14.54 -27.07 -0.76
C ILE A 62 14.45 -27.85 -2.09
N ALA A 63 15.47 -27.72 -2.95
CA ALA A 63 15.54 -28.45 -4.21
C ALA A 63 15.59 -29.98 -4.02
N ARG A 64 16.29 -30.44 -2.97
CA ARG A 64 16.33 -31.85 -2.58
C ARG A 64 14.96 -32.34 -2.11
N ASP A 65 14.27 -31.59 -1.25
CA ASP A 65 12.91 -31.92 -0.77
C ASP A 65 11.89 -31.97 -1.93
N LEU A 66 12.06 -31.13 -2.95
CA LEU A 66 11.19 -31.09 -4.13
C LEU A 66 11.49 -32.19 -5.16
N THR A 67 12.58 -32.95 -5.00
CA THR A 67 12.94 -34.01 -5.95
C THR A 67 11.89 -35.12 -5.92
N GLY A 68 11.33 -35.46 -7.08
CA GLY A 68 10.24 -36.42 -7.21
C GLY A 68 8.83 -35.85 -7.08
N SER A 69 8.70 -34.58 -6.65
CA SER A 69 7.42 -33.87 -6.65
C SER A 69 7.02 -33.44 -8.08
N VAL A 70 5.72 -33.22 -8.29
CA VAL A 70 5.17 -32.70 -9.54
C VAL A 70 4.94 -31.21 -9.39
N LEU A 71 5.52 -30.41 -10.29
CA LEU A 71 5.40 -28.96 -10.29
C LEU A 71 4.64 -28.49 -11.54
N SER A 72 3.72 -27.55 -11.35
CA SER A 72 3.08 -26.82 -12.45
C SER A 72 4.04 -25.76 -12.99
N VAL A 73 4.53 -25.93 -14.22
CA VAL A 73 5.51 -25.05 -14.85
C VAL A 73 5.09 -24.62 -16.25
N LYS A 74 5.56 -23.46 -16.69
CA LYS A 74 5.34 -22.96 -18.05
C LYS A 74 6.66 -22.92 -18.81
N VAL A 75 6.62 -23.26 -20.10
CA VAL A 75 7.81 -23.18 -20.97
C VAL A 75 8.06 -21.71 -21.34
N ILE A 76 9.21 -21.17 -20.94
CA ILE A 76 9.62 -19.82 -21.32
C ILE A 76 10.58 -19.84 -22.53
N GLN A 77 11.42 -20.86 -22.60
CA GLN A 77 12.42 -20.98 -23.66
C GLN A 77 12.51 -22.43 -24.12
N ALA A 78 12.48 -22.64 -25.43
CA ALA A 78 12.57 -23.96 -26.06
C ALA A 78 13.47 -23.86 -27.30
N ASP A 79 14.76 -24.11 -27.12
CA ASP A 79 15.76 -24.13 -28.19
C ASP A 79 16.12 -25.56 -28.55
N GLU A 80 15.79 -25.97 -29.77
CA GLU A 80 16.06 -27.33 -30.28
C GLU A 80 17.55 -27.51 -30.60
N ASP A 81 18.19 -26.51 -31.22
CA ASP A 81 19.61 -26.55 -31.59
C ASP A 81 20.53 -26.67 -30.38
N LYS A 82 20.27 -25.85 -29.34
CA LYS A 82 21.01 -25.87 -28.07
C LYS A 82 20.50 -26.94 -27.10
N ARG A 83 19.44 -27.66 -27.46
CA ARG A 83 18.70 -28.59 -26.61
C ARG A 83 18.42 -28.02 -25.22
N ARG A 84 18.05 -26.73 -25.17
CA ARG A 84 17.82 -25.99 -23.93
C ARG A 84 16.33 -25.72 -23.79
N LEU A 85 15.74 -26.34 -22.77
CA LEU A 85 14.37 -26.13 -22.38
C LEU A 85 14.37 -25.47 -21.01
N ILE A 86 13.82 -24.26 -20.90
CA ILE A 86 13.75 -23.54 -19.63
C ILE A 86 12.29 -23.39 -19.24
N PHE A 87 12.02 -23.71 -17.97
CA PHE A 87 10.73 -23.60 -17.34
C PHE A 87 10.67 -22.42 -16.37
N SER A 88 9.46 -21.97 -16.09
CA SER A 88 9.15 -21.01 -15.02
C SER A 88 7.89 -21.44 -14.28
N GLU A 89 8.01 -21.57 -12.96
CA GLU A 89 6.88 -21.84 -12.05
C GLU A 89 6.15 -20.53 -11.70
N LYS A 90 6.90 -19.41 -11.62
CA LYS A 90 6.35 -18.07 -11.44
C LYS A 90 5.36 -17.70 -12.55
N ASP A 91 5.72 -17.96 -13.80
CA ASP A 91 4.85 -17.70 -14.96
C ASP A 91 3.59 -18.58 -14.97
N ALA A 92 3.69 -19.83 -14.50
CA ALA A 92 2.55 -20.72 -14.38
C ALA A 92 1.58 -20.22 -13.29
N SER A 93 2.13 -19.77 -12.16
CA SER A 93 1.36 -19.14 -11.09
C SER A 93 0.72 -17.84 -11.58
N TRP A 94 1.45 -17.00 -12.30
CA TRP A 94 0.93 -15.78 -12.92
C TRP A 94 -0.34 -16.06 -13.70
N LEU A 95 -0.32 -17.03 -14.62
CA LEU A 95 -1.48 -17.33 -15.47
C LEU A 95 -2.72 -17.77 -14.67
N LYS A 96 -2.52 -18.48 -13.53
CA LYS A 96 -3.60 -18.94 -12.66
C LYS A 96 -4.17 -17.81 -11.79
N PHE A 97 -3.31 -16.92 -11.29
CA PHE A 97 -3.67 -15.91 -10.30
C PHE A 97 -3.90 -14.52 -10.89
N SER A 98 -3.47 -14.25 -12.12
CA SER A 98 -3.64 -12.94 -12.78
C SER A 98 -5.10 -12.51 -12.94
N ASN A 99 -6.03 -13.47 -12.96
CA ASN A 99 -7.46 -13.21 -13.06
C ASN A 99 -8.14 -13.01 -11.69
N GLN A 100 -7.45 -13.34 -10.60
CA GLN A 100 -7.97 -13.19 -9.24
C GLN A 100 -7.56 -11.85 -8.60
N ILE A 101 -6.68 -11.09 -9.26
CA ILE A 101 -6.20 -9.79 -8.79
C ILE A 101 -6.75 -8.66 -9.65
N ASN A 102 -7.19 -7.59 -8.99
CA ASN A 102 -7.62 -6.35 -9.62
C ASN A 102 -6.78 -5.18 -9.14
N VAL A 103 -6.72 -4.13 -9.95
CA VAL A 103 -6.11 -2.86 -9.54
C VAL A 103 -6.95 -2.26 -8.41
N GLY A 104 -6.30 -1.84 -7.34
CA GLY A 104 -6.93 -1.32 -6.13
C GLY A 104 -7.02 -2.33 -4.99
N ASP A 105 -6.81 -3.63 -5.25
CA ASP A 105 -6.87 -4.66 -4.22
C ASP A 105 -5.71 -4.51 -3.23
N ILE A 106 -6.00 -4.81 -1.95
CA ILE A 106 -5.05 -4.77 -0.84
C ILE A 106 -4.67 -6.19 -0.45
N PHE A 107 -3.38 -6.46 -0.41
CA PHE A 107 -2.82 -7.76 -0.03
C PHE A 107 -1.80 -7.60 1.10
N GLN A 108 -1.69 -8.62 1.95
CA GLN A 108 -0.48 -8.80 2.75
C GLN A 108 0.62 -9.32 1.83
N ALA A 109 1.84 -8.86 2.02
CA ALA A 109 2.99 -9.24 1.22
C ALA A 109 4.23 -9.34 2.08
N ARG A 110 5.16 -10.19 1.66
CA ARG A 110 6.46 -10.33 2.31
C ARG A 110 7.56 -9.74 1.45
N VAL A 111 8.41 -8.91 2.02
CA VAL A 111 9.56 -8.33 1.32
C VAL A 111 10.53 -9.46 0.99
N GLY A 112 10.79 -9.66 -0.29
CA GLY A 112 11.72 -10.67 -0.79
C GLY A 112 13.14 -10.13 -0.88
N SER A 113 13.32 -9.07 -1.67
CA SER A 113 14.63 -8.47 -1.96
C SER A 113 14.48 -6.95 -2.06
N VAL A 114 15.43 -6.20 -1.51
CA VAL A 114 15.43 -4.73 -1.54
C VAL A 114 16.58 -4.19 -2.38
N GLU A 115 16.24 -3.43 -3.41
CA GLU A 115 17.14 -2.76 -4.35
C GLU A 115 17.06 -1.23 -4.18
N ASP A 116 18.03 -0.49 -4.72
CA ASP A 116 18.09 0.97 -4.57
C ASP A 116 16.88 1.69 -5.20
N TYR A 117 16.31 1.12 -6.27
CA TYR A 117 15.15 1.70 -6.96
C TYR A 117 13.79 1.21 -6.42
N GLY A 118 13.77 0.24 -5.50
CA GLY A 118 12.54 -0.33 -4.99
C GLY A 118 12.69 -1.70 -4.33
N ALA A 119 11.57 -2.26 -3.86
CA ALA A 119 11.52 -3.55 -3.20
C ALA A 119 10.69 -4.56 -3.99
N PHE A 120 11.21 -5.77 -4.14
CA PHE A 120 10.44 -6.91 -4.63
C PHE A 120 9.70 -7.54 -3.46
N VAL A 121 8.38 -7.60 -3.57
CA VAL A 121 7.51 -8.14 -2.53
C VAL A 121 6.67 -9.28 -3.09
N HIS A 122 6.44 -10.29 -2.27
CA HIS A 122 5.67 -11.47 -2.61
C HIS A 122 4.27 -11.36 -2.01
N LEU A 123 3.23 -11.39 -2.85
CA LEU A 123 1.84 -11.25 -2.43
C LEU A 123 1.36 -12.55 -1.77
N ARG A 124 0.82 -12.43 -0.56
CA ARG A 124 0.19 -13.51 0.19
C ARG A 124 -1.27 -13.66 -0.22
N PHE A 125 -1.60 -14.81 -0.78
CA PHE A 125 -2.97 -15.16 -1.14
C PHE A 125 -3.75 -15.71 0.08
N PRO A 126 -5.10 -15.71 0.04
CA PRO A 126 -5.93 -16.25 1.12
C PRO A 126 -5.66 -17.72 1.47
N ASP A 127 -5.03 -18.48 0.55
CA ASP A 127 -4.54 -19.85 0.78
C ASP A 127 -3.29 -19.91 1.71
N GLY A 128 -2.74 -18.76 2.11
CA GLY A 128 -1.50 -18.66 2.89
C GLY A 128 -0.24 -18.81 2.03
N SER A 129 -0.40 -18.90 0.72
CA SER A 129 0.66 -19.15 -0.26
C SER A 129 1.08 -17.88 -1.01
N TYR A 130 2.36 -17.79 -1.39
CA TYR A 130 2.94 -16.67 -2.14
C TYR A 130 3.07 -17.03 -3.61
N HIS A 131 2.16 -16.54 -4.44
CA HIS A 131 2.09 -16.93 -5.86
C HIS A 131 2.60 -15.87 -6.81
N LEU A 132 2.44 -14.59 -6.46
CA LEU A 132 2.79 -13.47 -7.30
C LEU A 132 3.86 -12.61 -6.64
N THR A 133 4.72 -12.05 -7.48
CA THR A 133 5.75 -11.08 -7.06
C THR A 133 5.43 -9.75 -7.72
N GLY A 134 5.44 -8.68 -6.94
CA GLY A 134 5.33 -7.33 -7.46
C GLY A 134 6.52 -6.47 -7.04
N LEU A 135 6.65 -5.34 -7.71
CA LEU A 135 7.68 -4.34 -7.44
C LEU A 135 7.00 -3.14 -6.77
N VAL A 136 7.53 -2.74 -5.62
CA VAL A 136 7.23 -1.44 -5.00
C VAL A 136 8.34 -0.48 -5.39
N HIS A 137 8.00 0.59 -6.11
CA HIS A 137 8.98 1.61 -6.46
C HIS A 137 9.33 2.44 -5.21
N VAL A 138 10.56 2.98 -5.10
CA VAL A 138 10.97 3.83 -3.96
C VAL A 138 9.98 4.97 -3.68
N SER A 139 9.45 5.61 -4.72
CA SER A 139 8.45 6.68 -4.62
C SER A 139 7.08 6.23 -4.11
N GLU A 140 6.84 4.91 -4.07
CA GLU A 140 5.61 4.28 -3.59
C GLU A 140 5.80 3.60 -2.21
N VAL A 141 7.01 3.66 -1.64
CA VAL A 141 7.33 3.11 -0.30
C VAL A 141 6.84 4.03 0.80
N SER A 142 7.12 5.34 0.70
CA SER A 142 6.72 6.34 1.69
C SER A 142 6.42 7.70 1.04
N TRP A 143 5.70 8.55 1.76
CA TRP A 143 5.44 9.94 1.38
C TRP A 143 6.61 10.87 1.69
N ASP A 144 7.51 10.48 2.59
CA ASP A 144 8.73 11.20 2.94
C ASP A 144 9.85 11.03 1.91
N LEU A 145 10.83 11.94 1.92
CA LEU A 145 12.00 11.88 1.05
C LEU A 145 12.95 10.77 1.55
N VAL A 146 12.74 9.55 1.04
CA VAL A 146 13.56 8.39 1.40
C VAL A 146 14.82 8.37 0.55
N HIS A 147 16.00 8.50 1.19
CA HIS A 147 17.29 8.32 0.51
C HIS A 147 17.58 6.84 0.20
N ASP A 148 17.20 5.93 1.09
CA ASP A 148 17.44 4.48 0.96
C ASP A 148 16.22 3.67 1.37
N VAL A 149 15.75 2.80 0.46
CA VAL A 149 14.60 1.91 0.71
C VAL A 149 14.87 0.95 1.87
N ARG A 150 16.15 0.60 2.09
CA ARG A 150 16.60 -0.33 3.14
C ARG A 150 16.44 0.21 4.57
N ASP A 151 16.30 1.52 4.73
CA ASP A 151 16.05 2.13 6.04
C ASP A 151 14.60 1.88 6.50
N ILE A 152 13.69 1.69 5.54
CA ILE A 152 12.25 1.54 5.77
C ILE A 152 11.78 0.10 5.62
N LEU A 153 12.35 -0.63 4.65
CA LEU A 153 11.96 -2.00 4.33
C LEU A 153 13.14 -2.93 4.54
N THR A 154 12.91 -3.95 5.37
CA THR A 154 13.88 -5.02 5.60
C THR A 154 13.46 -6.28 4.83
N GLU A 155 14.43 -7.01 4.28
CA GLU A 155 14.18 -8.30 3.64
C GLU A 155 13.54 -9.28 4.64
N GLY A 156 12.47 -9.94 4.21
CA GLY A 156 11.70 -10.87 5.02
C GLY A 156 10.60 -10.24 5.87
N ASP A 157 10.44 -8.92 5.87
CA ASP A 157 9.38 -8.23 6.61
C ASP A 157 7.99 -8.43 5.97
N ASP A 158 6.94 -8.46 6.80
CA ASP A 158 5.55 -8.61 6.34
C ASP A 158 4.90 -7.21 6.29
N VAL A 159 4.62 -6.75 5.07
CA VAL A 159 4.02 -5.46 4.77
C VAL A 159 2.64 -5.62 4.14
N ARG A 160 1.77 -4.63 4.27
CA ARG A 160 0.59 -4.55 3.40
C ARG A 160 1.00 -3.82 2.11
N VAL A 161 0.35 -4.12 0.99
CA VAL A 161 0.55 -3.47 -0.32
C VAL A 161 -0.76 -3.37 -1.08
N LYS A 162 -0.92 -2.27 -1.81
CA LYS A 162 -2.04 -2.07 -2.74
C LYS A 162 -1.55 -2.22 -4.17
N ILE A 163 -2.37 -2.86 -5.00
CA ILE A 163 -2.08 -3.00 -6.42
C ILE A 163 -2.41 -1.70 -7.15
N ILE A 164 -1.41 -1.05 -7.75
CA ILE A 164 -1.61 0.19 -8.51
C ILE A 164 -1.71 -0.03 -10.01
N ASN A 165 -0.97 -1.02 -10.52
CA ASN A 165 -1.00 -1.36 -11.94
C ASN A 165 -0.65 -2.83 -12.14
N ILE A 166 -1.28 -3.45 -13.12
CA ILE A 166 -1.04 -4.84 -13.51
C ILE A 166 -0.77 -4.89 -15.01
N ASP A 167 0.51 -5.06 -15.36
CA ASP A 167 0.94 -5.31 -16.73
C ASP A 167 0.84 -6.80 -17.05
N ARG A 168 -0.31 -7.22 -17.59
CA ARG A 168 -0.57 -8.63 -17.95
C ARG A 168 0.33 -9.13 -19.07
N GLU A 169 0.74 -8.27 -19.99
CA GLU A 169 1.65 -8.64 -21.09
C GLU A 169 3.07 -8.95 -20.60
N LYS A 170 3.57 -8.14 -19.67
CA LYS A 170 4.93 -8.29 -19.11
C LYS A 170 4.97 -9.12 -17.83
N SER A 171 3.82 -9.62 -17.37
CA SER A 171 3.67 -10.33 -16.10
C SER A 171 4.26 -9.56 -14.92
N ARG A 172 3.98 -8.24 -14.85
CA ARG A 172 4.50 -7.33 -13.84
C ARG A 172 3.37 -6.70 -13.04
N ILE A 173 3.56 -6.60 -11.73
CA ILE A 173 2.64 -5.90 -10.83
C ILE A 173 3.42 -4.77 -10.20
N THR A 174 2.89 -3.57 -10.34
CA THR A 174 3.37 -2.42 -9.59
C THR A 174 2.52 -2.28 -8.35
N LEU A 175 3.19 -2.26 -7.21
CA LEU A 175 2.60 -2.23 -5.89
C LEU A 175 2.96 -0.92 -5.20
N SER A 176 2.10 -0.50 -4.29
CA SER A 176 2.30 0.70 -3.49
C SER A 176 2.02 0.42 -2.02
N ILE A 177 2.93 0.89 -1.17
CA ILE A 177 2.75 0.85 0.28
C ILE A 177 2.07 2.14 0.72
N LYS A 178 2.46 3.28 0.15
CA LYS A 178 1.90 4.59 0.51
C LYS A 178 0.40 4.73 0.21
N GLN A 179 -0.12 4.04 -0.81
CA GLN A 179 -1.54 4.11 -1.23
C GLN A 179 -2.46 3.13 -0.49
N LEU A 180 -1.92 2.35 0.45
CA LEU A 180 -2.73 1.56 1.40
C LEU A 180 -3.42 2.43 2.43
N GLU A 181 -2.76 3.53 2.77
CA GLU A 181 -3.37 4.57 3.55
C GLU A 181 -4.44 5.15 2.65
N GLU A 182 -5.69 4.84 3.01
CA GLU A 182 -6.83 5.63 2.55
C GLU A 182 -6.41 7.09 2.73
N ASP A 183 -6.73 7.89 1.72
CA ASP A 183 -6.59 9.34 1.79
C ASP A 183 -6.92 9.79 3.23
N PRO A 184 -6.04 10.50 3.96
CA PRO A 184 -6.36 10.99 5.30
C PRO A 184 -7.60 11.90 5.32
N LEU A 185 -8.17 12.23 4.16
CA LEU A 185 -9.47 12.88 4.00
C LEU A 185 -10.69 11.94 4.00
N LEU A 186 -10.54 10.64 3.79
CA LEU A 186 -11.64 9.67 3.73
C LEU A 186 -11.72 8.75 4.94
N GLU A 187 -10.58 8.45 5.58
CA GLU A 187 -10.63 7.94 6.94
C GLU A 187 -10.95 9.11 7.90
N THR A 188 -12.25 9.26 8.20
CA THR A 188 -12.81 9.70 9.49
C THR A 188 -13.52 11.06 9.62
N LEU A 189 -14.44 11.41 8.70
CA LEU A 189 -15.61 12.23 9.12
C LEU A 189 -16.56 11.45 10.06
N ASP A 190 -16.59 10.12 9.99
CA ASP A 190 -17.53 9.28 10.76
C ASP A 190 -16.87 8.54 11.95
N LYS A 191 -15.59 8.18 11.85
CA LYS A 191 -14.85 7.46 12.92
C LYS A 191 -14.21 8.37 13.97
N VAL A 192 -14.00 9.66 13.71
CA VAL A 192 -13.62 10.65 14.74
C VAL A 192 -14.84 11.00 15.62
N ILE A 193 -16.06 10.72 15.16
CA ILE A 193 -17.29 10.84 15.96
C ILE A 193 -17.63 9.48 16.61
N HIS A 194 -16.64 8.69 17.04
CA HIS A 194 -16.90 7.74 18.10
C HIS A 194 -16.86 8.46 19.45
N LYS A 195 -18.06 8.83 19.88
CA LYS A 195 -18.55 8.95 21.26
C LYS A 195 -17.58 8.42 22.32
N GLU A 196 -16.60 9.22 22.69
CA GLU A 196 -15.99 9.16 24.02
C GLU A 196 -16.26 10.51 24.68
N ALA A 197 -17.35 10.52 25.44
CA ALA A 197 -17.45 11.37 26.61
C ALA A 197 -16.44 10.84 27.65
N SER A 198 -15.17 11.16 27.47
CA SER A 198 -14.19 11.32 28.53
C SER A 198 -13.86 12.81 28.51
N VAL A 199 -14.71 13.68 29.07
CA VAL A 199 -14.62 14.10 30.48
C VAL A 199 -13.22 13.91 31.08
N ASP A 200 -12.20 14.43 30.40
CA ASP A 200 -11.02 14.93 31.08
C ASP A 200 -11.42 16.23 31.79
N THR A 201 -11.82 16.04 33.04
CA THR A 201 -12.05 17.12 34.01
C THR A 201 -10.68 17.68 34.35
N ASN A 202 -10.23 18.76 33.69
CA ASN A 202 -9.26 19.70 34.26
C ASN A 202 -9.01 20.91 33.35
N SER A 203 -9.99 21.83 33.33
CA SER A 203 -9.76 23.28 33.24
C SER A 203 -11.11 24.00 33.23
N LEU A 204 -11.82 23.93 34.36
CA LEU A 204 -12.97 24.78 34.64
C LEU A 204 -12.45 26.12 35.18
N ASP A 205 -12.77 27.21 34.50
CA ASP A 205 -12.66 28.53 35.10
C ASP A 205 -13.74 28.72 36.18
N SER A 206 -13.57 29.75 37.03
CA SER A 206 -14.46 30.02 38.17
C SER A 206 -15.93 30.31 37.79
N ASP A 207 -16.23 30.42 36.50
CA ASP A 207 -17.57 30.66 35.93
C ASP A 207 -18.16 29.45 35.16
N GLY A 208 -17.48 28.28 35.17
CA GLY A 208 -18.05 27.03 34.64
C GLY A 208 -18.04 26.88 33.10
N ASN A 209 -17.25 27.69 32.39
CA ASN A 209 -16.99 27.50 30.97
C ASN A 209 -15.79 26.57 30.72
N PHE A 210 -15.91 25.69 29.72
CA PHE A 210 -14.80 24.89 29.20
C PHE A 210 -13.84 25.80 28.42
N VAL A 211 -12.67 26.10 28.96
CA VAL A 211 -11.62 26.84 28.25
C VAL A 211 -10.68 25.83 27.60
N ILE A 212 -10.86 25.64 26.29
CA ILE A 212 -9.93 24.88 25.45
C ILE A 212 -8.88 25.87 24.96
N GLU A 213 -7.60 25.65 25.30
CA GLU A 213 -6.51 26.51 24.83
C GLU A 213 -6.34 26.37 23.30
N PRO A 214 -6.48 27.46 22.53
CA PRO A 214 -6.32 27.45 21.08
C PRO A 214 -4.88 27.12 20.66
N LEU A 215 -4.73 26.57 19.45
CA LEU A 215 -3.41 26.34 18.85
C LEU A 215 -2.67 27.67 18.62
N PRO A 216 -1.33 27.68 18.69
CA PRO A 216 -0.55 28.88 18.39
C PRO A 216 -0.85 29.39 16.97
N GLY A 217 -1.24 30.65 16.85
CA GLY A 217 -1.66 31.30 15.59
C GLY A 217 -3.14 31.12 15.23
N LEU A 218 -3.84 30.16 15.83
CA LEU A 218 -5.29 29.99 15.67
C LEU A 218 -6.07 31.09 16.39
N GLU A 219 -5.50 31.64 17.46
CA GLU A 219 -6.03 32.80 18.20
C GLU A 219 -6.29 33.98 17.26
N THR A 220 -5.29 34.35 16.46
CA THR A 220 -5.37 35.47 15.52
C THR A 220 -6.41 35.21 14.43
N ILE A 221 -6.56 33.96 14.01
CA ILE A 221 -7.55 33.55 13.01
C ILE A 221 -8.96 33.64 13.60
N ILE A 222 -9.17 33.22 14.85
CA ILE A 222 -10.46 33.35 15.53
C ILE A 222 -10.82 34.83 15.69
N GLU A 223 -9.89 35.67 16.14
CA GLU A 223 -10.13 37.11 16.29
C GLU A 223 -10.51 37.78 14.96
N GLU A 224 -9.80 37.46 13.87
CA GLU A 224 -10.13 38.00 12.54
C GLU A 224 -11.46 37.46 11.99
N LEU A 225 -11.79 36.18 12.25
CA LEU A 225 -13.10 35.62 11.88
C LEU A 225 -14.24 36.30 12.65
N MET A 226 -14.04 36.64 13.93
CA MET A 226 -15.03 37.40 14.70
C MET A 226 -15.23 38.83 14.19
N GLN A 227 -14.25 39.40 13.51
CA GLN A 227 -14.35 40.73 12.89
C GLN A 227 -14.97 40.71 11.50
N GLU A 228 -15.25 39.53 10.94
CA GLU A 228 -15.75 39.42 9.57
C GLU A 228 -17.28 39.51 9.48
N ASP A 229 -17.73 40.30 8.51
CA ASP A 229 -19.15 40.53 8.25
C ASP A 229 -19.90 39.21 7.95
N GLY A 230 -20.74 38.80 8.90
CA GLY A 230 -21.62 37.63 8.77
C GLY A 230 -21.25 36.44 9.65
N ILE A 231 -20.16 36.50 10.42
CA ILE A 231 -19.83 35.51 11.45
C ILE A 231 -20.29 36.04 12.80
N TYR A 232 -21.09 35.26 13.52
CA TYR A 232 -21.70 35.67 14.80
C TYR A 232 -21.02 35.06 16.01
N ASP A 233 -20.52 33.84 15.87
CA ASP A 233 -19.90 33.09 16.96
C ASP A 233 -18.88 32.09 16.41
N VAL A 234 -17.76 31.94 17.11
CA VAL A 234 -16.68 31.01 16.78
C VAL A 234 -16.27 30.30 18.07
N THR A 235 -16.57 29.02 18.18
CA THR A 235 -16.30 28.22 19.38
C THR A 235 -15.50 26.97 19.06
N ILE A 236 -14.47 26.69 19.85
CA ILE A 236 -13.70 25.45 19.74
C ILE A 236 -14.50 24.38 20.48
N THR A 237 -14.96 23.36 19.76
CA THR A 237 -15.84 22.31 20.33
C THR A 237 -15.06 21.08 20.73
N ARG A 238 -13.97 20.75 20.02
CA ARG A 238 -13.19 19.53 20.24
C ARG A 238 -11.71 19.75 19.97
N GLN A 239 -10.89 19.00 20.68
CA GLN A 239 -9.45 18.90 20.44
C GLN A 239 -9.05 17.43 20.44
N GLY A 240 -8.15 17.06 19.53
CA GLY A 240 -7.59 15.73 19.39
C GLY A 240 -6.09 15.77 19.15
N PHE A 241 -5.43 14.67 19.46
CA PHE A 241 -4.01 14.46 19.15
C PHE A 241 -3.88 13.35 18.11
N GLU A 242 -3.33 13.72 16.95
CA GLU A 242 -3.01 12.83 15.86
C GLU A 242 -1.68 12.10 16.14
N LYS A 243 -1.66 10.77 15.99
CA LYS A 243 -0.50 9.93 16.39
C LYS A 243 0.75 10.11 15.52
N ARG A 244 0.67 10.75 14.35
CA ARG A 244 1.81 10.92 13.42
C ARG A 244 2.16 12.38 13.22
N VAL A 245 3.46 12.66 13.04
CA VAL A 245 3.95 14.02 12.79
C VAL A 245 3.72 14.35 11.34
N VAL A 246 3.02 15.44 11.11
CA VAL A 246 2.93 16.11 9.83
C VAL A 246 3.22 17.59 10.08
N SER A 247 3.51 18.35 9.02
CA SER A 247 4.07 19.72 9.04
C SER A 247 3.71 20.58 10.27
N GLN A 248 4.69 21.35 10.76
CA GLN A 248 4.49 22.26 11.90
C GLN A 248 3.55 23.44 11.58
N ASP A 249 3.28 23.68 10.31
CA ASP A 249 2.44 24.79 9.84
C ASP A 249 0.96 24.56 10.18
N LEU A 250 0.28 25.65 10.57
CA LEU A 250 -1.14 25.68 10.84
C LEU A 250 -1.94 25.57 9.53
N GLN A 251 -2.79 24.55 9.42
CA GLN A 251 -3.65 24.28 8.26
C GLN A 251 -5.12 24.33 8.66
N LEU A 252 -5.95 24.98 7.85
CA LEU A 252 -7.40 25.09 8.06
C LEU A 252 -8.17 24.40 6.93
N TRP A 253 -9.20 23.65 7.29
CA TRP A 253 -10.07 22.94 6.38
C TRP A 253 -11.54 23.21 6.72
N LEU A 254 -12.36 23.42 5.70
CA LEU A 254 -13.82 23.47 5.87
C LEU A 254 -14.38 22.05 5.74
N SER A 255 -15.14 21.59 6.73
CA SER A 255 -15.83 20.32 6.66
C SER A 255 -16.88 20.32 5.55
N ASN A 256 -16.99 19.21 4.83
CA ASN A 256 -18.04 18.96 3.83
C ASN A 256 -19.34 18.40 4.44
N ALA A 257 -19.41 18.28 5.77
CA ALA A 257 -20.63 17.86 6.45
C ALA A 257 -21.78 18.83 6.12
N PRO A 258 -23.03 18.34 5.97
CA PRO A 258 -24.15 19.21 5.65
C PRO A 258 -24.30 20.25 6.76
N ALA A 259 -24.18 21.53 6.40
CA ALA A 259 -24.42 22.64 7.31
C ALA A 259 -25.82 22.48 7.90
N SER A 260 -25.88 22.20 9.20
CA SER A 260 -27.15 22.08 9.90
C SER A 260 -27.64 23.49 10.22
N GLY A 261 -28.15 24.20 9.21
CA GLY A 261 -28.53 25.62 9.30
C GLY A 261 -27.33 26.56 9.16
N ASP A 262 -27.28 27.60 10.00
CA ASP A 262 -26.23 28.64 10.01
C ASP A 262 -24.92 28.18 10.67
N GLN A 263 -24.73 26.86 10.88
CA GLN A 263 -23.57 26.31 11.58
C GLN A 263 -22.66 25.52 10.64
N PHE A 264 -21.37 25.88 10.67
CA PHE A 264 -20.31 25.28 9.86
C PHE A 264 -19.20 24.77 10.76
N THR A 265 -18.52 23.72 10.31
CA THR A 265 -17.39 23.13 11.04
C THR A 265 -16.10 23.39 10.28
N LEU A 266 -15.15 24.05 10.93
CA LEU A 266 -13.76 24.16 10.52
C LEU A 266 -12.91 23.17 11.31
N LEU A 267 -11.90 22.65 10.63
CA LEU A 267 -10.87 21.83 11.25
C LEU A 267 -9.55 22.57 11.12
N ALA A 268 -8.90 22.78 12.25
CA ALA A 268 -7.58 23.34 12.31
C ALA A 268 -6.58 22.27 12.73
N ARG A 269 -5.42 22.26 12.09
CA ARG A 269 -4.34 21.33 12.39
C ARG A 269 -3.02 22.06 12.47
N ALA A 270 -2.26 21.82 13.53
CA ALA A 270 -0.87 22.25 13.66
C ALA A 270 -0.05 21.09 14.24
N GLY A 271 0.91 20.57 13.48
CA GLY A 271 1.72 19.44 13.91
C GLY A 271 0.90 18.18 14.22
N ARG A 272 0.91 17.77 15.50
CA ARG A 272 0.17 16.60 16.02
C ARG A 272 -1.19 16.95 16.62
N GLN A 273 -1.56 18.22 16.66
CA GLN A 273 -2.80 18.65 17.29
C GLN A 273 -3.82 19.03 16.23
N VAL A 274 -5.06 18.59 16.43
CA VAL A 274 -6.20 18.92 15.58
C VAL A 274 -7.29 19.49 16.48
N GLN A 275 -7.88 20.61 16.07
CA GLN A 275 -8.99 21.26 16.76
C GLN A 275 -10.18 21.40 15.81
N GLU A 276 -11.37 21.13 16.33
CA GLU A 276 -12.64 21.38 15.66
C GLU A 276 -13.18 22.73 16.15
N ILE A 277 -13.42 23.62 15.19
CA ILE A 277 -14.02 24.93 15.42
C ILE A 277 -15.40 24.92 14.79
N GLN A 278 -16.41 25.23 15.58
CA GLN A 278 -17.76 25.46 15.09
C GLN A 278 -17.97 26.97 14.89
N LEU A 279 -18.43 27.36 13.71
CA LEU A 279 -18.79 28.74 13.41
C LEU A 279 -20.28 28.83 13.16
N THR A 280 -20.87 29.86 13.73
CA THR A 280 -22.24 30.26 13.43
C THR A 280 -22.18 31.49 12.52
N THR A 281 -22.67 31.37 11.30
CA THR A 281 -22.60 32.41 10.27
C THR A 281 -23.82 32.38 9.35
N SER A 282 -24.25 33.56 8.91
CA SER A 282 -25.29 33.71 7.89
C SER A 282 -24.76 33.59 6.46
N LEU A 283 -23.46 33.33 6.29
CA LEU A 283 -22.81 33.20 5.00
C LEU A 283 -22.94 31.78 4.45
N ASN A 284 -23.15 31.67 3.14
CA ASN A 284 -23.09 30.38 2.43
C ASN A 284 -21.65 29.85 2.36
N GLN A 285 -21.49 28.57 2.04
CA GLN A 285 -20.19 27.87 1.95
C GLN A 285 -19.11 28.64 1.13
N GLU A 286 -19.50 29.25 0.00
CA GLU A 286 -18.58 30.07 -0.82
C GLU A 286 -18.22 31.40 -0.15
N GLY A 287 -19.14 31.98 0.61
CA GLY A 287 -18.92 33.19 1.40
C GLY A 287 -17.87 32.92 2.48
N ILE A 288 -18.03 31.83 3.22
CA ILE A 288 -17.09 31.38 4.28
C ILE A 288 -15.71 31.07 3.69
N LYS A 289 -15.64 30.41 2.54
CA LYS A 289 -14.35 30.12 1.90
C LYS A 289 -13.59 31.40 1.54
N ARG A 290 -14.28 32.42 1.01
CA ARG A 290 -13.67 33.72 0.70
C ARG A 290 -13.26 34.47 1.96
N ALA A 291 -14.09 34.40 2.97
CA ALA A 291 -13.86 34.93 4.30
C ALA A 291 -12.54 34.39 4.89
N LEU A 292 -12.46 33.07 4.98
CA LEU A 292 -11.31 32.34 5.50
C LEU A 292 -10.04 32.56 4.67
N GLN A 293 -10.16 32.70 3.36
CA GLN A 293 -9.04 33.05 2.49
C GLN A 293 -8.49 34.45 2.79
N ARG A 294 -9.34 35.45 3.03
CA ARG A 294 -8.89 36.80 3.42
C ARG A 294 -8.22 36.79 4.79
N VAL A 295 -8.77 36.03 5.74
CA VAL A 295 -8.18 35.89 7.08
C VAL A 295 -6.78 35.26 6.97
N LEU A 296 -6.65 34.15 6.22
CA LEU A 296 -5.36 33.52 5.95
C LEU A 296 -4.35 34.44 5.22
N GLU A 297 -4.82 35.37 4.38
CA GLU A 297 -3.95 36.36 3.73
C GLU A 297 -3.50 37.49 4.67
N ARG A 298 -4.21 37.72 5.78
CA ARG A 298 -3.88 38.75 6.78
C ARG A 298 -3.03 38.23 7.93
N VAL A 299 -3.08 36.93 8.19
CA VAL A 299 -2.29 36.27 9.25
C VAL A 299 -0.90 35.93 8.68
N PRO A 300 0.20 36.44 9.27
CA PRO A 300 1.57 36.27 8.76
C PRO A 300 2.18 34.89 9.04
#